data_AF-A0A183JQ96-F1
#
_entry.id   AF-A0A183JQ96-F1
#
_cell.length_a   1.000
_cell.length_b   1.000
_cell.length_c   1.000
_cell.angle_alpha   90.00
_cell.angle_beta   90.00
_cell.angle_gamma   90.00
#
_symmetry.space_group_name_H-M   'P 1'
#
loop_
_entity.id
_entity.type
_entity.pdbx_description
1 polymer ?
#
loop_
_entity_poly.entity_id
_entity_poly.type
_entity_poly.pdbx_seq_one_letter_code
_entity_poly.pdbx_strand_id
1 'polypeptide(L)'
;MHGNVDITRELSETRTLFDSILLTVGQTSSEVGGFTDSRIDAIANDILGKLPNAYDISEAYKKYPVKYEESMNTVLVQEMERFNKLVETNMNLVHPLMLLLSLIYFINS
;
A
#
# COMPACT_ATOMS: atom_id res chain seq x y z
N MET A 1 18.33 30.17 18.87
CA MET A 1 18.18 28.78 18.37
C MET A 1 17.43 27.96 19.41
N HIS A 2 16.09 27.98 19.42
CA HIS A 2 15.29 27.39 20.52
C HIS A 2 13.83 27.14 20.11
N GLY A 3 13.61 26.43 19.01
CA GLY A 3 12.24 26.03 18.63
C GLY A 3 12.26 24.78 17.78
N ASN A 4 13.05 24.81 16.71
CA ASN A 4 13.20 23.63 15.85
C ASN A 4 13.99 22.50 16.51
N VAL A 5 14.92 22.84 17.42
CA VAL A 5 15.67 21.86 18.22
C VAL A 5 14.76 21.16 19.21
N ASP A 6 13.84 21.90 19.83
CA ASP A 6 12.87 21.35 20.78
C ASP A 6 11.83 20.47 20.07
N ILE A 7 11.30 20.91 18.92
CA ILE A 7 10.41 20.08 18.09
C ILE A 7 11.12 18.81 17.60
N THR A 8 12.39 18.89 17.18
CA THR A 8 13.14 17.72 16.72
C THR A 8 13.40 16.73 17.85
N ARG A 9 13.71 17.25 19.05
CA ARG A 9 13.88 16.45 20.26
C ARG A 9 12.57 15.76 20.67
N GLU A 10 11.47 16.51 20.71
CA GLU A 10 10.13 15.99 21.02
C GLU A 10 9.67 14.93 20.01
N LEU A 11 9.95 15.11 18.71
CA LEU A 11 9.68 14.10 17.69
C LEU A 11 10.54 12.85 17.89
N SER A 12 11.80 13.00 18.27
CA SER A 12 12.71 11.87 18.58
C SER A 12 12.25 11.09 19.80
N GLU A 13 11.83 11.78 20.85
CA GLU A 13 11.28 11.19 22.07
C GLU A 13 9.95 10.46 21.79
N THR A 14 9.07 11.07 21.00
CA THR A 14 7.79 10.47 20.58
C THR A 14 8.01 9.19 19.77
N ARG A 15 8.97 9.18 18.84
CA ARG A 15 9.33 7.96 18.08
C ARG A 15 9.84 6.86 18.99
N THR A 16 10.73 7.21 19.93
CA THR A 16 11.27 6.25 20.90
C THR A 16 10.15 5.62 21.76
N LEU A 17 9.16 6.42 22.16
CA LEU A 17 7.98 5.91 22.87
C LEU A 17 7.16 4.96 21.99
N PHE A 18 6.86 5.33 20.74
CA PHE A 18 6.16 4.43 19.81
C PHE A 18 6.92 3.11 19.59
N ASP A 19 8.24 3.16 19.44
CA ASP A 19 9.07 1.95 19.29
C ASP A 19 9.01 1.06 20.55
N SER A 20 9.10 1.65 21.75
CA SER A 20 8.97 0.88 23.00
C SER A 20 7.59 0.24 23.19
N ILE A 21 6.53 0.93 22.78
CA ILE A 21 5.17 0.40 22.78
C ILE A 21 5.05 -0.73 21.76
N LEU A 22 5.60 -0.56 20.57
CA LEU A 22 5.59 -1.58 19.52
C LEU A 22 6.34 -2.85 19.97
N LEU A 23 7.48 -2.70 20.65
CA LEU A 23 8.23 -3.81 21.23
C LEU A 23 7.44 -4.55 22.32
N THR A 24 6.67 -3.82 23.13
CA THR A 24 5.82 -4.41 24.17
C THR A 24 4.61 -5.12 23.57
N VAL A 25 3.98 -4.54 22.55
CA VAL A 25 2.87 -5.15 21.80
C VAL A 25 3.34 -6.39 21.03
N GLY A 26 4.55 -6.36 20.47
CA GLY A 26 5.16 -7.52 19.79
C GLY A 26 5.52 -8.68 20.72
N GLN A 27 5.64 -8.44 22.03
CA GLN A 27 5.93 -9.47 23.04
C GLN A 27 4.68 -10.15 23.60
N THR A 28 3.50 -9.54 23.52
CA THR A 28 2.24 -10.18 23.97
C THR A 28 1.67 -11.16 22.95
N SER A 29 2.16 -11.16 21.71
CA SER A 29 2.00 -12.26 20.77
C SER A 29 3.12 -13.28 20.94
N SER A 30 2.99 -14.16 21.94
CA SER A 30 3.75 -15.43 21.99
C SER A 30 3.26 -16.42 20.91
N GLU A 31 3.14 -15.93 19.67
CA GLU A 31 3.27 -16.71 18.45
C GLU A 31 4.54 -16.20 17.76
N VAL A 32 5.69 -16.55 18.35
CA VAL A 32 6.99 -16.52 17.66
C VAL A 32 7.02 -17.72 16.69
N GLY A 33 6.03 -17.80 15.79
CA GLY A 33 6.27 -18.32 14.46
C GLY A 33 6.79 -17.12 13.70
N GLY A 34 7.99 -17.19 13.14
CA GLY A 34 8.57 -16.09 12.38
C GLY A 34 7.60 -15.55 11.34
N PHE A 35 7.93 -14.42 10.73
CA PHE A 35 7.40 -14.08 9.42
C PHE A 35 7.73 -15.25 8.46
N THR A 36 6.93 -16.32 8.49
CA THR A 36 7.05 -17.46 7.60
C THR A 36 6.61 -16.98 6.24
N ASP A 37 7.33 -17.33 5.18
CA ASP A 37 6.96 -17.01 3.79
C ASP A 37 5.47 -17.25 3.50
N SER A 38 4.91 -18.35 4.01
CA SER A 38 3.48 -18.65 3.91
C SER A 38 2.55 -17.56 4.45
N ARG A 39 2.96 -16.83 5.49
CA ARG A 39 2.21 -15.71 6.08
C ARG A 39 2.38 -14.45 5.24
N ILE A 40 3.55 -14.23 4.62
CA ILE A 40 3.77 -13.12 3.67
C ILE A 40 2.94 -13.36 2.40
N ASP A 41 2.95 -14.58 1.87
CA ASP A 41 2.14 -14.97 0.73
C ASP A 41 0.64 -14.84 1.03
N ALA A 42 0.20 -15.25 2.22
CA ALA A 42 -1.20 -15.08 2.63
C ALA A 42 -1.60 -13.60 2.70
N ILE A 43 -0.73 -12.73 3.24
CA ILE A 43 -0.97 -11.29 3.30
C ILE A 43 -0.95 -10.67 1.89
N ALA A 44 -0.01 -11.06 1.03
CA ALA A 44 0.06 -10.56 -0.34
C ALA A 44 -1.18 -10.97 -1.15
N ASN A 45 -1.64 -12.22 -1.02
CA ASN A 45 -2.87 -12.68 -1.66
C ASN A 45 -4.12 -11.99 -1.11
N ASP A 46 -4.18 -11.72 0.20
CA ASP A 46 -5.26 -10.95 0.81
C ASP A 46 -5.28 -9.49 0.32
N ILE A 47 -4.11 -8.86 0.18
CA ILE A 47 -3.98 -7.52 -0.41
C ILE A 47 -4.43 -7.52 -1.86
N LEU A 48 -3.97 -8.47 -2.68
CA LEU A 48 -4.38 -8.61 -4.08
C LEU A 48 -5.88 -8.86 -4.21
N GLY A 49 -6.47 -9.69 -3.33
CA GLY A 49 -7.90 -9.97 -3.31
C GLY A 49 -8.77 -8.80 -2.84
N LYS A 50 -8.19 -7.86 -2.07
CA LYS A 50 -8.86 -6.64 -1.62
C LYS A 50 -8.69 -5.47 -2.58
N LEU A 51 -7.78 -5.57 -3.56
CA LEU A 51 -7.62 -4.51 -4.55
C LEU A 51 -8.88 -4.43 -5.43
N PRO A 52 -9.51 -3.25 -5.52
CA PRO A 52 -10.66 -3.06 -6.38
C PRO A 52 -10.28 -3.21 -7.86
N ASN A 53 -11.21 -3.72 -8.66
CA ASN A 53 -11.02 -3.84 -10.11
C ASN A 53 -10.86 -2.46 -10.76
N ALA A 54 -10.03 -2.41 -11.80
CA ALA A 54 -9.90 -1.23 -12.65
C ALA A 54 -11.24 -0.91 -13.34
N TYR A 55 -11.52 0.38 -13.51
CA TYR A 55 -12.67 0.86 -14.27
C TYR A 55 -12.47 0.63 -15.77
N ASP A 56 -13.54 0.28 -16.49
CA ASP A 56 -13.53 0.32 -17.96
C ASP A 56 -13.64 1.77 -18.43
N ILE A 57 -12.50 2.33 -18.81
CA ILE A 57 -12.40 3.71 -19.28
C ILE A 57 -13.16 3.91 -20.61
N SER A 58 -13.24 2.88 -21.46
CA SER A 58 -13.99 2.96 -22.72
C SER A 58 -15.49 3.10 -22.47
N GLU A 59 -16.03 2.34 -21.52
CA GLU A 59 -17.42 2.52 -21.07
C GLU A 59 -17.62 3.87 -20.36
N ALA A 60 -16.66 4.30 -19.54
CA ALA A 60 -16.73 5.58 -18.85
C ALA A 60 -16.85 6.76 -19.83
N TYR A 61 -16.08 6.76 -20.93
CA TYR A 61 -16.19 7.77 -21.98
C TYR A 61 -17.53 7.74 -22.73
N LYS A 62 -18.15 6.56 -22.89
CA LYS A 62 -19.48 6.44 -23.51
C LYS A 62 -20.57 6.98 -22.58
N LYS A 63 -20.45 6.71 -21.28
CA LYS A 63 -21.44 7.08 -20.27
C LYS A 63 -21.31 8.54 -19.81
N TYR A 64 -20.09 9.06 -19.78
CA TYR A 64 -19.74 10.42 -19.34
C TYR A 64 -18.85 11.08 -20.40
N PRO A 65 -19.42 11.45 -21.56
CA PRO A 65 -18.65 12.06 -22.64
C PRO A 65 -18.00 13.37 -22.17
N VAL A 66 -16.70 13.47 -22.40
CA VAL A 66 -15.90 14.64 -22.05
C VAL A 66 -16.21 15.76 -23.03
N LYS A 67 -16.80 16.85 -22.53
CA LYS A 67 -17.15 18.06 -23.29
C LYS A 67 -16.69 19.29 -22.53
N TYR A 68 -16.40 20.37 -23.27
CA TYR A 68 -15.96 21.63 -22.67
C TYR A 68 -17.01 22.19 -21.69
N GLU A 69 -18.29 22.04 -22.00
CA GLU A 69 -19.38 22.54 -21.14
C GLU A 69 -19.62 21.65 -19.90
N GLU A 70 -19.11 20.42 -19.91
CA GLU A 70 -19.31 19.42 -18.85
C GLU A 70 -18.00 19.12 -18.11
N SER A 71 -17.54 20.13 -17.36
CA SER A 71 -16.30 20.04 -16.58
C SER A 71 -16.30 18.88 -15.58
N MET A 72 -17.44 18.53 -15.01
CA MET A 72 -17.55 17.41 -14.05
C MET A 72 -17.35 16.03 -14.70
N ASN A 73 -17.86 15.81 -15.91
CA ASN A 73 -17.64 14.54 -16.63
C ASN A 73 -16.16 14.36 -16.96
N THR A 74 -15.50 15.45 -17.34
CA THR A 74 -14.06 15.50 -17.59
C THR A 74 -13.25 15.09 -16.35
N VAL A 75 -13.56 15.68 -15.19
CA VAL A 75 -12.89 15.34 -13.92
C VAL A 75 -13.16 13.90 -13.51
N LEU A 76 -14.40 13.41 -13.67
CA LEU A 76 -14.76 12.04 -13.32
C LEU A 76 -13.94 11.01 -14.10
N VAL A 77 -13.86 11.16 -15.43
CA VAL A 77 -13.12 10.22 -16.27
C VAL A 77 -11.61 10.29 -15.97
N GLN A 78 -11.07 11.49 -15.74
CA GLN A 78 -9.67 11.66 -15.34
C GLN A 78 -9.35 11.00 -13.99
N GLU A 79 -10.24 11.12 -13.01
CA GLU A 79 -10.07 10.48 -11.71
C GLU A 79 -10.19 8.94 -11.81
N MET A 80 -11.04 8.41 -12.69
CA MET A 80 -11.09 6.97 -12.99
C MET A 80 -9.78 6.47 -13.62
N GLU A 81 -9.20 7.21 -14.57
CA GLU A 81 -7.88 6.87 -15.13
C GLU A 81 -6.77 6.91 -14.08
N ARG A 82 -6.78 7.93 -13.23
CA ARG A 82 -5.81 8.08 -12.13
C ARG A 82 -5.95 6.93 -11.13
N PHE A 83 -7.17 6.53 -10.81
CA PHE A 83 -7.44 5.38 -9.97
C PHE A 83 -6.89 4.08 -10.57
N ASN A 84 -7.13 3.84 -11.87
CA ASN A 84 -6.61 2.66 -12.55
C ASN A 84 -5.09 2.59 -12.51
N LYS A 85 -4.39 3.71 -12.73
CA LYS A 85 -2.92 3.79 -12.61
C LYS A 85 -2.45 3.46 -11.20
N LEU A 86 -3.19 3.91 -10.18
CA LEU A 86 -2.87 3.59 -8.79
C LEU A 86 -3.04 2.09 -8.52
N VAL A 87 -4.14 1.47 -8.97
CA VAL A 87 -4.38 0.03 -8.83
C VAL A 87 -3.28 -0.77 -9.52
N GLU A 88 -2.92 -0.39 -10.75
CA GLU A 88 -1.82 -1.01 -11.50
C GLU A 88 -0.48 -0.91 -10.77
N THR A 89 -0.16 0.26 -10.22
CA THR A 89 1.08 0.47 -9.46
C THR A 89 1.14 -0.41 -8.22
N ASN A 90 0.02 -0.54 -7.49
CA ASN A 90 -0.06 -1.41 -6.32
C ASN A 90 0.10 -2.89 -6.70
N MET A 91 -0.55 -3.35 -7.78
CA MET A 91 -0.36 -4.71 -8.30
C MET A 91 1.11 -4.97 -8.71
N ASN A 92 1.71 -4.03 -9.44
CA ASN A 92 3.09 -4.13 -9.92
C ASN A 92 4.13 -4.08 -8.79
N LEU A 93 3.78 -3.59 -7.60
CA LEU A 93 4.65 -3.63 -6.42
C LEU A 93 4.58 -4.99 -5.71
N VAL A 94 3.36 -5.52 -5.52
CA VAL A 94 3.14 -6.75 -4.73
C VAL A 94 3.63 -7.98 -5.48
N HIS A 95 3.42 -8.06 -6.79
CA HIS A 95 3.82 -9.22 -7.60
C HIS A 95 5.34 -9.53 -7.59
N PRO A 96 6.26 -8.58 -7.84
CA PRO A 96 7.69 -8.85 -7.80
C PRO A 96 8.22 -9.13 -6.38
N LEU A 97 7.60 -8.58 -5.33
CA LEU A 97 7.93 -8.94 -3.94
C LEU A 97 7.67 -10.42 -3.68
N MET A 98 6.55 -10.95 -4.18
CA MET A 98 6.20 -12.37 -4.08
C MET A 98 7.19 -13.26 -4.86
N LEU A 99 7.58 -12.85 -6.07
CA LEU A 99 8.59 -13.56 -6.86
C LEU A 99 9.97 -13.59 -6.17
N LEU A 100 10.38 -12.46 -5.58
CA LEU A 100 11.67 -12.36 -4.89
C LEU A 100 11.71 -13.28 -3.66
N LEU A 101 10.62 -13.34 -2.88
CA LEU A 101 10.47 -14.32 -1.79
C LEU A 101 10.64 -15.76 -2.28
N SER A 102 9.93 -16.13 -3.35
CA SER A 102 10.00 -17.49 -3.91
C SER A 102 11.41 -17.87 -4.40
N LEU A 103 12.16 -16.90 -4.94
CA LEU A 103 13.56 -17.06 -5.34
C LEU A 103 14.49 -17.24 -4.14
N ILE A 104 14.29 -16.47 -3.07
CA ILE A 104 15.05 -16.64 -1.81
C ILE A 104 14.80 -18.04 -1.25
N TYR A 105 13.56 -18.53 -1.25
CA TYR A 105 13.26 -19.89 -0.78
C TYR A 105 13.98 -20.95 -1.63
N PHE A 106 13.94 -20.85 -2.95
CA PHE A 106 14.61 -21.79 -3.86
C PHE A 106 16.13 -21.82 -3.67
N ILE A 107 16.76 -20.68 -3.37
CA ILE A 107 18.21 -20.58 -3.14
C ILE A 107 18.62 -21.16 -1.78
N ASN A 108 17.74 -21.10 -0.77
CA ASN A 108 18.03 -21.55 0.60
C ASN A 108 17.58 -23.00 0.89
N SER A 109 16.98 -23.70 -0.09
CA SER A 109 16.59 -25.11 -0.02
C SER A 109 17.61 -26.02 -0.71
#